data_AF-A0A6B0ZRT7-F1
#
_entry.id   AF-A0A6B0ZRT7-F1
#
_cell.length_a   1.000
_cell.length_b   1.000
_cell.length_c   1.000
_cell.angle_alpha   90.00
_cell.angle_beta   90.00
_cell.angle_gamma   90.00
#
_symmetry.space_group_name_H-M   'P 1'
#
loop_
_entity.id
_entity.type
_entity.pdbx_description
1 polymer ?
#
loop_
_entity_poly.entity_id
_entity_poly.type
_entity_poly.pdbx_seq_one_letter_code
_entity_poly.pdbx_strand_id
1 'polypeptide(L)'
;MAAWILAFAIALIHGVLAVFLIVGAPLAARRPRWMKWYLVALIPTGVVNLTGQPCPLTVWEKHFWRLAGETPYRGGFISQYFIEPFYTPGLRPGDETILLVAVVVWCLSWLGYSAVLRLRLRSG
;
A
#
# COMPACT_ATOMS: atom_id res chain seq x y z
N MET A 1 23.79 12.35 -7.79
CA MET A 1 22.62 13.00 -8.45
C MET A 1 21.57 11.99 -8.91
N ALA A 2 21.87 11.01 -9.77
CA ALA A 2 20.86 10.06 -10.30
C ALA A 2 20.16 9.18 -9.24
N ALA A 3 20.87 8.77 -8.18
CA ALA A 3 20.32 7.90 -7.13
C ALA A 3 19.16 8.54 -6.34
N TRP A 4 19.18 9.87 -6.17
CA TRP A 4 18.11 10.62 -5.51
C TRP A 4 16.82 10.62 -6.33
N ILE A 5 16.93 10.84 -7.64
CA ILE A 5 15.78 10.81 -8.55
C ILE A 5 15.11 9.44 -8.52
N LEU A 6 15.92 8.37 -8.48
CA LEU A 6 15.41 7.01 -8.42
C LEU A 6 14.72 6.69 -7.09
N ALA A 7 15.29 7.17 -5.97
CA ALA A 7 14.66 7.05 -4.67
C ALA A 7 13.30 7.77 -4.61
N PHE A 8 13.22 9.02 -5.10
CA PHE A 8 11.96 9.76 -5.20
C PHE A 8 10.95 9.09 -6.13
N ALA A 9 11.40 8.57 -7.27
CA ALA A 9 10.53 7.85 -8.20
C ALA A 9 9.93 6.59 -7.55
N ILE A 10 10.74 5.82 -6.81
CA ILE A 10 10.26 4.62 -6.09
C ILE A 10 9.30 5.01 -4.98
N ALA A 11 9.59 6.06 -4.21
CA ALA A 11 8.69 6.59 -3.19
C ALA A 11 7.34 7.01 -3.79
N LEU A 12 7.36 7.71 -4.93
CA LEU A 12 6.16 8.12 -5.65
C LEU A 12 5.36 6.90 -6.16
N ILE A 13 6.03 5.90 -6.73
CA ILE A 13 5.40 4.65 -7.17
C ILE A 13 4.77 3.93 -5.98
N HIS A 14 5.44 3.91 -4.82
CA HIS A 14 4.92 3.30 -3.60
C HIS A 14 3.67 4.05 -3.10
N GLY A 15 3.71 5.38 -3.08
CA GLY A 15 2.55 6.21 -2.73
C GLY A 15 1.37 5.99 -3.69
N VAL A 16 1.64 5.94 -5.00
CA VAL A 16 0.62 5.64 -6.02
C VAL A 16 0.03 4.24 -5.82
N LEU A 17 0.86 3.24 -5.51
CA LEU A 17 0.39 1.89 -5.19
C LEU A 17 -0.53 1.90 -3.96
N ALA A 18 -0.16 2.59 -2.90
CA ALA A 18 -0.99 2.71 -1.69
C ALA A 18 -2.35 3.36 -1.99
N VAL A 19 -2.36 4.48 -2.71
CA VAL A 19 -3.59 5.15 -3.15
C VAL A 19 -4.41 4.25 -4.07
N PHE A 20 -3.75 3.53 -4.99
CA PHE A 20 -4.40 2.59 -5.89
C PHE A 20 -5.04 1.42 -5.14
N LEU A 21 -4.48 0.97 -4.01
CA LEU A 21 -5.12 -0.06 -3.20
C LEU A 21 -6.40 0.46 -2.53
N ILE A 22 -6.39 1.69 -2.01
CA ILE A 22 -7.55 2.30 -1.35
C ILE A 22 -8.68 2.62 -2.36
N VAL A 23 -8.33 3.24 -3.49
CA VAL A 23 -9.28 3.69 -4.52
C VAL A 23 -9.63 2.57 -5.51
N GLY A 24 -8.73 1.61 -5.70
CA GLY A 24 -8.89 0.49 -6.61
C GLY A 24 -9.97 -0.48 -6.16
N ALA A 25 -10.23 -0.62 -4.86
CA ALA A 25 -11.28 -1.50 -4.35
C ALA A 25 -12.70 -1.12 -4.86
N PRO A 26 -13.19 0.13 -4.70
CA PRO A 26 -14.47 0.55 -5.27
C PRO A 26 -14.47 0.57 -6.80
N LEU A 27 -13.34 0.87 -7.44
CA LEU A 27 -13.24 0.88 -8.91
C LEU A 27 -13.34 -0.55 -9.49
N ALA A 28 -12.64 -1.51 -8.87
CA ALA A 28 -12.71 -2.93 -9.18
C ALA A 28 -14.10 -3.50 -8.89
N ALA A 29 -14.79 -2.98 -7.87
CA ALA A 29 -16.17 -3.35 -7.57
C ALA A 29 -17.10 -3.01 -8.74
N ARG A 30 -17.01 -1.77 -9.26
CA ARG A 30 -17.82 -1.30 -10.39
C ARG A 30 -17.44 -1.90 -11.75
N ARG A 31 -16.16 -2.23 -11.97
CA ARG A 31 -15.68 -2.71 -13.29
C ARG A 31 -14.93 -4.05 -13.15
N PRO A 32 -15.52 -5.19 -13.56
CA PRO A 32 -14.87 -6.51 -13.45
C PRO A 32 -13.50 -6.61 -14.14
N ARG A 33 -13.29 -5.86 -15.22
CA ARG A 33 -12.00 -5.83 -15.93
C ARG A 33 -10.86 -5.28 -15.07
N TRP A 34 -11.15 -4.36 -14.15
CA TRP A 34 -10.16 -3.75 -13.25
C TRP A 34 -9.82 -4.64 -12.04
N MET A 35 -10.67 -5.62 -11.73
CA MET A 35 -10.43 -6.58 -10.65
C MET A 35 -9.12 -7.36 -10.84
N LYS A 36 -8.78 -7.75 -12.08
CA LYS A 36 -7.53 -8.46 -12.36
C LYS A 36 -6.30 -7.63 -11.99
N TRP A 37 -6.27 -6.37 -12.43
CA TRP A 37 -5.18 -5.44 -12.10
C TRP A 37 -5.09 -5.15 -10.61
N TYR A 38 -6.25 -4.99 -9.97
CA TYR A 38 -6.32 -4.78 -8.53
C TYR A 38 -5.76 -5.98 -7.73
N LEU A 39 -6.11 -7.22 -8.11
CA LEU A 39 -5.60 -8.43 -7.46
C LEU A 39 -4.11 -8.64 -7.67
N VAL A 40 -3.58 -8.33 -8.87
CA VAL A 40 -2.15 -8.40 -9.16
C VAL A 40 -1.34 -7.47 -8.26
N ALA A 41 -1.88 -6.30 -7.91
CA ALA A 41 -1.27 -5.38 -6.95
C ALA A 41 -1.49 -5.83 -5.49
N LEU A 42 -2.70 -6.26 -5.15
CA LEU A 42 -3.11 -6.55 -3.77
C LEU A 42 -2.46 -7.82 -3.22
N ILE A 43 -2.41 -8.91 -3.99
CA ILE A 43 -1.93 -10.22 -3.50
C ILE A 43 -0.47 -10.16 -3.03
N PRO A 44 0.51 -9.75 -3.86
CA PRO A 44 1.90 -9.68 -3.42
C PRO A 44 2.09 -8.66 -2.29
N THR A 45 1.39 -7.53 -2.33
CA THR A 45 1.44 -6.52 -1.26
C THR A 45 0.92 -7.09 0.07
N GLY A 46 -0.20 -7.82 0.04
CA GLY A 46 -0.79 -8.47 1.21
C GLY A 46 0.12 -9.56 1.77
N VAL A 47 0.70 -10.41 0.92
CA VAL A 47 1.64 -11.48 1.34
C VAL A 47 2.85 -10.89 2.03
N VAL A 48 3.46 -9.84 1.48
CA VAL A 48 4.65 -9.23 2.08
C VAL A 48 4.32 -8.60 3.44
N ASN A 49 3.18 -7.90 3.57
CA ASN A 49 2.76 -7.34 4.85
C ASN A 49 2.40 -8.41 5.89
N LEU A 50 1.74 -9.49 5.50
CA LEU A 50 1.35 -10.60 6.40
C LEU A 50 2.56 -11.40 6.90
N THR A 51 3.60 -11.52 6.07
CA THR A 51 4.86 -12.19 6.46
C THR A 51 5.76 -11.33 7.35
N GLY A 52 5.36 -10.09 7.66
CA GLY A 52 6.16 -9.13 8.42
C GLY A 52 7.44 -8.71 7.70
N GLN A 53 7.56 -9.04 6.41
CA GLN A 53 8.70 -8.66 5.60
C GLN A 53 8.54 -7.19 5.16
N PRO A 54 9.63 -6.42 5.09
CA PRO A 54 9.56 -5.07 4.54
C PRO A 54 9.10 -5.14 3.08
N CYS A 55 8.20 -4.24 2.68
CA CYS A 55 7.75 -4.10 1.30
C CYS A 55 8.98 -4.05 0.36
N PRO A 56 9.05 -4.85 -0.72
CA PRO A 56 10.21 -4.85 -1.60
C PRO A 56 10.53 -3.44 -2.07
N LEU A 57 9.51 -2.62 -2.38
CA LEU A 57 9.71 -1.20 -2.76
C LEU A 57 10.47 -0.40 -1.69
N THR A 58 10.19 -0.60 -0.40
CA THR A 58 10.93 0.03 0.69
C THR A 58 12.37 -0.46 0.75
N VAL A 59 12.63 -1.74 0.45
CA VAL A 59 14.00 -2.27 0.38
C VAL A 59 14.79 -1.62 -0.76
N TRP A 60 14.18 -1.51 -1.94
CA TRP A 60 14.78 -0.85 -3.10
C TRP A 60 15.03 0.64 -2.84
N GLU A 61 14.04 1.36 -2.30
CA GLU A 61 14.17 2.76 -1.91
C GLU A 61 15.36 2.97 -0.97
N LYS A 62 15.42 2.22 0.14
CA LYS A 62 16.52 2.33 1.11
C LYS A 62 17.87 1.92 0.54
N HIS A 63 17.90 1.02 -0.44
CA HIS A 63 19.12 0.64 -1.14
C HIS A 63 19.66 1.82 -1.97
N PHE A 64 18.79 2.53 -2.69
CA PHE A 64 19.19 3.71 -3.47
C PHE A 64 19.55 4.91 -2.60
N TRP A 65 18.88 5.10 -1.45
CA TRP A 65 19.29 6.10 -0.46
C TRP A 65 20.72 5.85 0.08
N ARG A 66 21.08 4.59 0.38
CA ARG A 66 22.46 4.24 0.77
C ARG A 66 23.46 4.52 -0.34
N LEU A 67 23.12 4.17 -1.58
CA LEU A 67 23.96 4.45 -2.75
C LEU A 67 24.11 5.95 -3.02
N ALA A 68 23.14 6.76 -2.58
CA ALA A 68 23.19 8.21 -2.67
C ALA A 68 24.06 8.88 -1.58
N GLY A 69 24.64 8.10 -0.66
CA GLY A 69 25.46 8.61 0.44
C GLY A 69 24.65 9.08 1.66
N GLU A 70 23.35 8.81 1.67
CA GLU A 70 22.44 9.23 2.72
C GLU A 70 22.07 8.08 3.66
N THR A 71 21.78 8.44 4.91
CA THR A 71 21.29 7.48 5.92
C THR A 71 19.81 7.18 5.69
N PRO A 72 19.43 5.93 5.37
CA PRO A 72 18.02 5.57 5.22
C PRO A 72 17.29 5.70 6.56
N TYR A 73 16.05 6.16 6.51
CA TYR A 73 15.19 6.23 7.69
C TYR A 73 14.96 4.84 8.33
N ARG A 74 14.81 4.83 9.66
CA ARG A 74 14.46 3.63 10.43
C ARG A 74 12.93 3.44 10.38
N GLY A 75 12.46 2.23 10.08
CA GLY A 75 11.02 1.92 10.01
C GLY A 75 10.44 1.69 8.60
N GLY A 76 9.11 1.70 8.47
CA GLY A 76 8.39 1.47 7.21
C GLY A 76 8.18 2.75 6.37
N PHE A 77 7.81 2.60 5.09
CA PHE A 77 7.47 3.73 4.22
C PHE A 77 6.29 4.55 4.78
N ILE A 78 5.28 3.87 5.31
CA ILE A 78 4.10 4.51 5.92
C ILE A 78 4.54 5.31 7.16
N SER A 79 5.43 4.73 7.98
CA SER A 79 6.03 5.44 9.12
C SER A 79 6.66 6.77 8.73
N GLN A 80 7.52 6.77 7.72
CA GLN A 80 8.27 7.99 7.31
C GLN A 80 7.42 9.05 6.61
N TYR A 81 6.50 8.62 5.74
CA TYR A 81 5.81 9.53 4.82
C TYR A 81 4.37 9.87 5.22
N PHE A 82 3.73 9.02 6.02
CA PHE A 82 2.33 9.17 6.42
C PHE A 82 2.15 9.35 7.92
N ILE A 83 3.03 8.77 8.73
CA ILE A 83 2.91 8.84 10.19
C ILE A 83 3.73 10.02 10.69
N GLU A 84 5.05 10.04 10.50
CA GLU A 84 5.97 11.09 10.99
C GLU A 84 5.56 12.53 10.60
N PRO A 85 5.12 12.84 9.37
CA PRO A 85 4.79 14.22 8.99
C PRO A 85 3.46 14.70 9.60
N PHE A 86 2.58 13.78 9.94
CA PHE A 86 1.28 14.06 10.57
C PHE A 86 1.32 13.83 12.08
N TYR A 87 2.52 13.55 12.62
CA TYR A 87 2.70 13.15 14.00
C TYR A 87 2.85 14.35 14.93
N THR A 88 1.83 14.57 15.76
CA THR A 88 1.99 15.16 17.09
C THR A 88 2.50 14.07 18.05
N PRO A 89 3.39 14.37 19.01
CA PRO A 89 4.05 13.35 19.83
C PRO A 89 3.03 12.48 20.59
N GLY A 90 2.80 11.23 20.15
CA GLY A 90 1.88 10.29 20.85
C GLY A 90 1.52 8.96 20.19
N LEU A 91 1.61 8.80 18.86
CA LEU A 91 1.11 7.63 18.12
C LEU A 91 2.09 6.41 18.05
N ARG A 92 2.22 5.67 19.15
CA ARG A 92 3.17 4.54 19.34
C ARG A 92 3.15 3.50 18.18
N PRO A 93 4.16 2.61 18.08
CA PRO A 93 4.26 1.57 17.03
C PRO A 93 3.02 0.69 16.75
N GLY A 94 2.00 0.69 17.62
CA GLY A 94 0.71 0.04 17.36
C GLY A 94 -0.13 0.71 16.26
N ASP A 95 0.11 1.98 15.94
CA ASP A 95 -0.78 2.76 15.06
C ASP A 95 -0.57 2.46 13.58
N GLU A 96 0.64 2.07 13.15
CA GLU A 96 0.88 1.58 11.79
C GLU A 96 0.11 0.29 11.52
N THR A 97 0.00 -0.58 12.53
CA THR A 97 -0.81 -1.80 12.45
C THR A 97 -2.30 -1.46 12.34
N ILE A 98 -2.77 -0.46 13.08
CA ILE A 98 -4.18 -0.01 13.02
C ILE A 98 -4.50 0.55 11.63
N LEU A 99 -3.63 1.39 11.06
CA LEU A 99 -3.81 1.92 9.70
C LEU A 99 -3.83 0.80 8.66
N LEU A 100 -2.93 -0.17 8.78
CA LEU A 100 -2.89 -1.32 7.89
C LEU A 100 -4.18 -2.16 8.01
N VAL A 101 -4.63 -2.45 9.23
CA VAL A 101 -5.89 -3.17 9.49
C VAL A 101 -7.08 -2.39 8.92
N ALA A 102 -7.16 -1.07 9.13
CA ALA A 102 -8.23 -0.23 8.62
C ALA A 102 -8.29 -0.27 7.07
N VAL A 103 -7.15 -0.16 6.39
CA VAL A 103 -7.06 -0.26 4.93
C VAL A 103 -7.48 -1.65 4.44
N VAL A 104 -7.05 -2.71 5.12
CA VAL A 104 -7.44 -4.09 4.78
C VAL A 104 -8.96 -4.27 4.92
N VAL A 105 -9.54 -3.83 6.04
CA VAL A 105 -10.99 -3.91 6.28
C VAL A 105 -11.77 -3.14 5.22
N TRP A 106 -11.31 -1.93 4.87
CA TRP A 106 -11.89 -1.13 3.79
C TRP A 106 -11.89 -1.86 2.46
N CYS A 107 -10.74 -2.44 2.08
CA CYS A 107 -10.58 -3.19 0.84
C CYS A 107 -11.49 -4.44 0.79
N LEU A 108 -11.53 -5.21 1.88
CA LEU A 108 -12.36 -6.42 1.98
C LEU A 108 -13.86 -6.09 1.89
N SER A 109 -14.30 -5.00 2.52
CA SER A 109 -15.70 -4.56 2.49
C SER A 109 -16.17 -4.28 1.06
N TRP A 110 -15.35 -3.57 0.28
CA TRP A 110 -15.66 -3.28 -1.13
C TRP A 110 -15.60 -4.52 -2.03
N LEU A 111 -14.62 -5.41 -1.81
CA LEU A 111 -14.54 -6.68 -2.55
C LEU A 111 -15.76 -7.55 -2.26
N GLY A 112 -16.16 -7.69 -0.99
CA GLY A 112 -17.35 -8.43 -0.57
C GLY A 112 -18.63 -7.87 -1.18
N TYR A 113 -18.83 -6.55 -1.13
CA TYR A 113 -19.96 -5.87 -1.78
C TYR A 113 -20.02 -6.19 -3.28
N SER A 114 -18.88 -6.14 -3.98
CA SER A 114 -18.81 -6.45 -5.41
C SER A 114 -19.12 -7.90 -5.76
N ALA A 115 -18.68 -8.84 -4.91
CA ALA A 115 -18.92 -10.26 -5.09
C ALA A 115 -20.42 -10.56 -4.93
N VAL A 116 -21.05 -10.03 -3.88
CA VAL A 116 -22.49 -10.18 -3.63
C VAL A 116 -23.31 -9.58 -4.77
N LEU A 117 -22.97 -8.38 -5.27
CA LEU A 117 -23.68 -7.76 -6.38
C LEU A 117 -23.62 -8.62 -7.66
N ARG A 118 -22.46 -9.22 -7.95
CA ARG A 118 -22.27 -10.05 -9.15
C ARG A 118 -22.96 -11.41 -9.05
N LEU A 119 -23.01 -11.99 -7.85
CA LEU A 119 -23.77 -13.21 -7.61
C LEU A 119 -25.27 -12.95 -7.79
N ARG A 120 -25.79 -11.82 -7.30
CA ARG A 120 -27.19 -11.41 -7.52
C ARG A 120 -27.53 -11.21 -8.99
N LEU A 121 -26.65 -10.56 -9.76
CA LEU A 121 -26.85 -10.32 -11.20
C LEU A 121 -26.72 -11.57 -12.08
N ARG A 122 -26.17 -12.68 -11.56
CA ARG A 122 -26.05 -13.96 -12.28
C ARG A 122 -27.24 -14.90 -12.03
N SER A 123 -27.99 -14.68 -10.95
CA SER A 123 -29.10 -15.53 -10.52
C SER A 123 -30.49 -14.98 -10.90
N GLY A 124 -30.57 -13.84 -11.58
CA GLY A 124 -31.79 -13.26 -12.15
C GLY A 124 -31.67 -13.13 -13.66
#